data_AF-A0A6J6JEK6-F1
#
_entry.id   AF-A0A6J6JEK6-F1
#
_cell.length_a   1.000
_cell.length_b   1.000
_cell.length_c   1.000
_cell.angle_alpha   90.00
_cell.angle_beta   90.00
_cell.angle_gamma   90.00
#
_symmetry.space_group_name_H-M   'P 1'
#
loop_
_entity.id
_entity.type
_entity.pdbx_description
1 polymer ?
#
loop_
_entity_poly.entity_id
_entity_poly.type
_entity_poly.pdbx_seq_one_letter_code
_entity_poly.pdbx_strand_id
1 'polypeptide(L)'
;MSLGGVLVLYLLLTAVLTKVLGIKLASSEAPFIAYFNALGFHLDWLVLAVASVASLGSILALLAGVSRTAAGMSTDRELPKFFESRNRFGSPWVAEVVIAVGAGSLVFIGDLSSVIGFSSFSVLFYYSVAHLSALGQPAEQRFLPRFLPVLGLVLCLLLAVSVPGPAVIVSTAILLTAVVARRYFRVESN
;
A
#
# COMPACT_ATOMS: atom_id res chain seq x y z
N MET A 1 14.16 13.14 4.50
CA MET A 1 13.47 14.42 4.83
C MET A 1 11.95 14.30 4.67
N SER A 2 11.45 13.69 3.59
CA SER A 2 10.01 13.46 3.38
C SER A 2 9.33 12.64 4.49
N LEU A 3 9.89 11.49 4.87
CA LEU A 3 9.29 10.60 5.88
C LEU A 3 9.13 11.28 7.24
N GLY A 4 10.15 12.03 7.69
CA GLY A 4 10.11 12.79 8.94
C GLY A 4 9.05 13.89 8.92
N GLY A 5 8.89 14.59 7.79
CA GLY A 5 7.83 15.58 7.63
C GLY A 5 6.43 14.96 7.72
N VAL A 6 6.20 13.82 7.06
CA VAL A 6 4.92 13.11 7.13
C VAL A 6 4.64 12.60 8.54
N LEU A 7 5.64 12.05 9.23
CA LEU A 7 5.51 11.61 10.63
C LEU A 7 5.08 12.76 11.54
N VAL A 8 5.76 13.90 11.46
CA VAL A 8 5.42 15.09 12.27
C VAL A 8 4.01 15.56 11.95
N LEU A 9 3.64 15.61 10.67
CA LEU A 9 2.30 16.00 10.24
C LEU A 9 1.23 15.06 10.84
N TYR A 10 1.43 13.74 10.79
CA TYR A 10 0.48 12.77 11.35
C TYR A 10 0.38 12.86 12.88
N LEU A 11 1.48 13.09 13.58
CA LEU A 11 1.45 13.31 15.03
C LEU A 11 0.69 14.59 15.40
N LEU A 12 0.93 15.69 14.69
CA LEU A 12 0.22 16.95 14.88
C LEU A 12 -1.28 16.81 14.60
N LEU A 13 -1.65 16.16 13.48
CA LEU A 13 -3.04 15.89 13.15
C LEU A 13 -3.73 15.05 14.23
N THR A 14 -3.07 13.99 14.70
CA THR A 14 -3.60 13.13 15.76
C THR A 14 -3.82 13.93 17.05
N ALA A 15 -2.85 14.76 17.45
CA ALA A 15 -2.97 15.59 18.66
C ALA A 15 -4.12 16.61 18.55
N VAL A 16 -4.24 17.30 17.41
CA VAL A 16 -5.28 18.31 17.17
C VAL A 16 -6.68 17.67 17.12
N LEU A 17 -6.85 16.60 16.33
CA LEU A 17 -8.14 15.94 16.18
C LEU A 17 -8.60 15.30 17.49
N THR A 18 -7.70 14.67 18.24
CA THR A 18 -8.04 14.08 19.55
C THR A 18 -8.44 15.16 20.55
N LYS A 19 -7.80 16.34 20.51
CA LYS A 19 -8.14 17.46 21.41
C LYS A 19 -9.53 18.03 21.15
N VAL A 20 -10.00 18.04 19.90
CA VAL A 20 -11.30 18.61 19.52
C VAL A 20 -12.43 17.58 19.53
N LEU A 21 -12.22 16.41 18.94
CA LEU A 21 -13.26 15.37 18.82
C LEU A 21 -13.28 14.39 20.00
N GLY A 22 -12.15 14.20 20.70
CA GLY A 22 -12.03 13.21 21.76
C GLY A 22 -12.41 11.81 21.29
N ILE A 23 -13.27 11.15 22.07
CA ILE A 23 -13.71 9.76 21.82
C ILE A 23 -14.50 9.63 20.51
N LYS A 24 -15.18 10.70 20.06
CA LYS A 24 -15.95 10.70 18.81
C LYS A 24 -15.08 10.52 17.56
N LEU A 25 -13.76 10.72 17.68
CA LEU A 25 -12.83 10.49 16.59
C LEU A 25 -12.84 9.03 16.12
N ALA A 26 -12.99 8.07 17.05
CA ALA A 26 -12.96 6.64 16.74
C ALA A 26 -14.18 6.17 15.92
N SER A 27 -15.29 6.89 15.99
CA SER A 27 -16.55 6.56 15.28
C SER A 27 -16.83 7.48 14.09
N SER A 28 -15.93 8.40 13.76
CA SER A 28 -16.16 9.40 12.71
C SER A 28 -15.58 8.94 11.38
N GLU A 29 -16.45 8.73 10.38
CA GLU A 29 -16.04 8.40 9.01
C GLU A 29 -15.39 9.60 8.29
N ALA A 30 -15.76 10.82 8.68
CA ALA A 30 -15.27 12.07 8.09
C ALA A 30 -14.70 13.01 9.17
N PRO A 31 -13.54 12.68 9.76
CA PRO A 31 -13.00 13.39 10.93
C PRO A 31 -12.69 14.87 10.65
N PHE A 32 -12.29 15.22 9.43
CA PHE A 32 -12.02 16.61 9.05
C PHE A 32 -13.29 17.46 8.95
N ILE A 33 -14.38 16.90 8.43
CA ILE A 33 -15.69 17.58 8.38
C ILE A 33 -16.19 17.79 9.82
N ALA A 34 -16.16 16.74 10.63
CA ALA A 34 -16.53 16.82 12.04
C ALA A 34 -15.70 17.84 12.83
N TYR A 35 -14.40 17.97 12.52
CA TYR A 35 -13.52 18.98 13.11
C TYR A 35 -13.95 20.42 12.78
N PHE A 36 -14.18 20.75 11.51
CA PHE A 36 -14.61 22.11 11.14
C PHE A 36 -16.00 22.45 11.67
N ASN A 37 -16.93 21.49 11.64
CA ASN A 37 -18.26 21.67 12.21
C ASN A 37 -18.21 21.89 13.73
N ALA A 38 -17.32 21.21 14.46
CA ALA A 38 -17.12 21.45 15.89
C ALA A 38 -16.58 22.86 16.20
N LEU A 39 -15.92 23.51 15.24
CA LEU A 39 -15.44 24.90 15.33
C LEU A 39 -16.47 25.93 14.81
N GLY A 40 -17.65 25.48 14.36
CA GLY A 40 -18.70 26.34 13.80
C GLY A 40 -18.52 26.70 12.32
N PHE A 41 -17.52 26.13 11.64
CA PHE A 41 -17.28 26.36 10.22
C PHE A 41 -17.89 25.23 9.37
N HIS A 42 -18.88 25.55 8.56
CA HIS A 42 -19.57 24.60 7.69
C HIS A 42 -18.91 24.55 6.30
N LEU A 43 -17.70 24.00 6.25
CA LEU A 43 -16.85 23.94 5.05
C LEU A 43 -16.86 22.56 4.37
N ASP A 44 -17.91 21.78 4.60
CA ASP A 44 -18.05 20.38 4.18
C ASP A 44 -17.75 20.19 2.68
N TRP A 45 -18.31 21.05 1.83
CA TRP A 45 -18.12 20.99 0.38
C TRP A 45 -16.65 21.18 -0.01
N LEU A 46 -15.93 22.07 0.68
CA LEU A 46 -14.54 22.38 0.39
C LEU A 46 -13.64 21.24 0.84
N VAL A 47 -13.88 20.69 2.04
CA VAL A 47 -13.16 19.53 2.55
C VAL A 47 -13.34 18.34 1.61
N LEU A 48 -14.56 18.07 1.18
CA LEU A 48 -14.86 17.00 0.21
C LEU A 48 -14.18 17.24 -1.13
N ALA A 49 -14.21 18.46 -1.66
CA ALA A 49 -13.57 18.79 -2.93
C ALA A 49 -12.05 18.56 -2.87
N VAL A 50 -11.39 19.08 -1.82
CA VAL A 50 -9.95 18.91 -1.62
C VAL A 50 -9.58 17.44 -1.42
N ALA A 51 -10.31 16.72 -0.57
CA ALA A 51 -10.06 15.30 -0.32
C ALA A 51 -10.27 14.44 -1.59
N SER A 52 -11.28 14.76 -2.39
CA SER A 52 -11.55 14.06 -3.65
C SER A 52 -10.44 14.26 -4.66
N VAL A 53 -10.01 15.51 -4.88
CA VAL A 53 -8.91 15.83 -5.81
C VAL A 53 -7.59 15.20 -5.34
N ALA A 54 -7.29 15.26 -4.04
CA ALA A 54 -6.10 14.64 -3.48
C ALA A 54 -6.11 13.11 -3.63
N SER A 55 -7.25 12.46 -3.36
CA SER A 55 -7.42 11.01 -3.50
C SER A 55 -7.31 10.57 -4.96
N LEU A 56 -7.91 11.33 -5.89
CA LEU A 56 -7.82 11.08 -7.33
C LEU A 56 -6.36 11.19 -7.82
N GLY A 57 -5.64 12.21 -7.37
CA GLY A 57 -4.21 12.37 -7.68
C GLY A 57 -3.38 11.19 -7.14
N SER A 58 -3.65 10.76 -5.91
CA SER A 58 -2.96 9.63 -5.28
C SER A 58 -3.20 8.32 -6.04
N ILE A 59 -4.45 7.99 -6.37
CA ILE A 59 -4.76 6.73 -7.06
C ILE A 59 -4.21 6.71 -8.49
N LEU A 60 -4.23 7.85 -9.20
CA LEU A 60 -3.62 7.95 -10.54
C LEU A 60 -2.10 7.74 -10.48
N ALA A 61 -1.42 8.35 -9.51
CA ALA A 61 0.01 8.16 -9.32
C ALA A 61 0.36 6.70 -8.99
N LEU A 62 -0.41 6.07 -8.10
CA LEU A 62 -0.24 4.66 -7.74
C LEU A 62 -0.50 3.74 -8.93
N LEU A 63 -1.60 3.94 -9.66
CA LEU A 63 -1.96 3.13 -10.81
C LEU A 63 -0.88 3.20 -11.90
N ALA A 64 -0.38 4.40 -12.20
CA ALA A 64 0.71 4.60 -13.16
C ALA A 64 2.01 3.92 -12.69
N GLY A 65 2.34 4.01 -11.40
CA GLY A 65 3.52 3.38 -10.81
C GLY A 65 3.47 1.86 -10.90
N VAL A 66 2.40 1.25 -10.37
CA VAL A 66 2.25 -0.22 -10.31
C VAL A 66 2.16 -0.82 -11.72
N SER A 67 1.46 -0.17 -12.66
CA SER A 67 1.34 -0.66 -14.03
C SER A 67 2.67 -0.68 -14.78
N ARG A 68 3.54 0.31 -14.54
CA ARG A 68 4.89 0.34 -15.13
C ARG A 68 5.78 -0.75 -14.53
N THR A 69 5.70 -0.98 -13.21
CA THR A 69 6.42 -2.07 -12.56
C THR A 69 5.95 -3.42 -13.10
N ALA A 70 4.65 -3.65 -13.22
CA ALA A 70 4.10 -4.90 -13.77
C ALA A 70 4.55 -5.14 -15.22
N ALA A 71 4.53 -4.11 -16.06
CA ALA A 71 5.04 -4.21 -17.43
C ALA A 71 6.55 -4.49 -17.48
N GLY A 72 7.34 -3.86 -16.60
CA GLY A 72 8.78 -4.17 -16.46
C GLY A 72 9.03 -5.61 -16.05
N MET A 73 8.32 -6.09 -15.04
CA MET A 73 8.37 -7.49 -14.60
C MET A 73 7.96 -8.46 -15.72
N SER A 74 7.00 -8.09 -16.57
CA SER A 74 6.62 -8.89 -17.74
C SER A 74 7.75 -8.99 -18.77
N THR A 75 8.45 -7.89 -19.05
CA THR A 75 9.63 -7.90 -19.94
C THR A 75 10.75 -8.76 -19.36
N ASP A 76 10.93 -8.76 -18.04
CA ASP A 76 11.88 -9.64 -17.33
C ASP A 76 11.40 -11.11 -17.21
N ARG A 77 10.27 -11.46 -17.85
CA ARG A 77 9.63 -12.81 -17.82
C ARG A 77 9.21 -13.27 -16.41
N GLU A 78 9.00 -12.32 -15.51
CA GLU A 78 8.51 -12.56 -14.14
C GLU A 78 6.97 -12.56 -14.05
N LEU A 79 6.30 -12.02 -15.08
CA LEU A 79 4.86 -12.02 -15.25
C LEU A 79 4.47 -12.50 -16.68
N PRO A 80 3.20 -12.90 -16.91
CA PRO A 80 2.72 -13.28 -18.24
C PRO A 80 2.95 -12.18 -19.27
N LYS A 81 3.42 -12.55 -20.47
CA LYS A 81 3.74 -11.62 -21.58
C LYS A 81 2.62 -10.64 -21.95
N PHE A 82 1.37 -10.96 -21.61
CA PHE A 82 0.23 -10.08 -21.84
C PHE A 82 0.42 -8.67 -21.23
N PHE A 83 1.09 -8.58 -20.06
CA PHE A 83 1.37 -7.31 -19.37
C PHE A 83 2.43 -6.44 -20.06
N GLU A 84 3.20 -6.98 -21.02
CA GLU A 84 4.18 -6.24 -21.81
C GLU A 84 3.54 -5.35 -22.88
N SER A 85 2.26 -5.59 -23.21
CA SER A 85 1.53 -4.87 -24.26
C SER A 85 1.47 -3.36 -23.99
N ARG A 86 2.03 -2.57 -24.90
CA ARG A 86 2.04 -1.10 -24.84
C ARG A 86 1.22 -0.49 -25.97
N ASN A 87 0.58 0.64 -25.68
CA ASN A 87 -0.10 1.46 -26.70
C ASN A 87 0.92 2.30 -27.49
N ARG A 88 0.47 3.03 -28.53
CA ARG A 88 1.28 3.94 -29.38
C ARG A 88 2.11 4.97 -28.61
N PHE A 89 1.70 5.32 -27.39
CA PHE A 89 2.40 6.27 -26.51
C PHE A 89 3.30 5.60 -25.45
N GLY A 90 3.51 4.28 -25.53
CA GLY A 90 4.35 3.54 -24.59
C GLY A 90 3.69 3.17 -23.25
N SER A 91 2.43 3.55 -23.03
CA SER A 91 1.69 3.19 -21.80
C SER A 91 1.29 1.71 -21.80
N PRO A 92 1.53 0.96 -20.69
CA PRO A 92 1.13 -0.44 -20.54
C PRO A 92 -0.36 -0.56 -20.23
N TRP A 93 -1.20 -0.32 -21.25
CA TRP A 93 -2.66 -0.22 -21.11
C TRP A 93 -3.30 -1.49 -20.54
N VAL A 94 -2.75 -2.66 -20.86
CA VAL A 94 -3.23 -3.94 -20.34
C VAL A 94 -3.03 -4.02 -18.82
N ALA A 95 -1.82 -3.71 -18.35
CA ALA A 95 -1.50 -3.72 -16.93
C ALA A 95 -2.38 -2.71 -16.18
N GLU A 96 -2.55 -1.52 -16.75
CA GLU A 96 -3.39 -0.46 -16.21
C GLU A 96 -4.85 -0.90 -16.04
N VAL A 97 -5.46 -1.49 -17.08
CA VAL A 97 -6.83 -1.99 -17.02
C VAL A 97 -6.98 -3.12 -16.01
N VAL A 98 -6.07 -4.10 -16.02
CA VAL A 98 -6.14 -5.24 -15.10
C VAL A 98 -6.01 -4.80 -13.64
N ILE A 99 -5.07 -3.90 -13.34
CA ILE A 99 -4.88 -3.36 -11.99
C ILE A 99 -6.08 -2.51 -11.57
N ALA A 100 -6.60 -1.67 -12.46
CA ALA A 100 -7.77 -0.83 -12.18
C ALA A 100 -9.03 -1.67 -11.91
N VAL A 101 -9.28 -2.69 -12.73
CA VAL A 101 -10.41 -3.64 -12.54
C VAL A 101 -10.23 -4.43 -11.25
N GLY A 102 -9.01 -4.91 -10.97
CA GLY A 102 -8.68 -5.58 -9.71
C GLY A 102 -8.97 -4.69 -8.51
N ALA A 103 -8.38 -3.49 -8.44
CA ALA A 103 -8.61 -2.54 -7.36
C ALA A 103 -10.09 -2.14 -7.22
N GLY A 104 -10.79 -1.90 -8.35
CA GLY A 104 -12.22 -1.59 -8.36
C GLY A 104 -13.09 -2.75 -7.85
N SER A 105 -12.72 -4.00 -8.15
CA SER A 105 -13.44 -5.17 -7.67
C SER A 105 -13.40 -5.30 -6.14
N LEU A 106 -12.29 -4.91 -5.50
CA LEU A 106 -12.19 -4.93 -4.03
C LEU A 106 -13.21 -4.02 -3.34
N VAL A 107 -13.66 -2.96 -4.01
CA VAL A 107 -14.70 -2.05 -3.50
C VAL A 107 -16.03 -2.78 -3.27
N PHE A 108 -16.32 -3.83 -4.04
CA PHE A 108 -17.56 -4.59 -3.93
C PHE A 108 -17.50 -5.76 -2.94
N ILE A 109 -16.31 -6.17 -2.50
CA ILE A 109 -16.10 -7.45 -1.81
C ILE A 109 -15.95 -7.26 -0.30
N GLY A 110 -15.41 -6.12 0.17
CA GLY A 110 -14.90 -6.03 1.54
C GLY A 110 -15.28 -4.77 2.30
N ASP A 111 -15.33 -4.93 3.62
CA ASP A 111 -15.22 -3.82 4.56
C ASP A 111 -13.86 -3.12 4.39
N LEU A 112 -13.87 -1.79 4.39
CA LEU A 112 -12.69 -0.95 4.15
C LEU A 112 -11.54 -1.33 5.10
N SER A 113 -11.87 -1.64 6.36
CA SER A 113 -10.88 -2.06 7.36
C SER A 113 -10.18 -3.37 6.99
N SER A 114 -10.89 -4.33 6.39
CA SER A 114 -10.30 -5.60 5.96
C SER A 114 -9.38 -5.42 4.75
N VAL A 115 -9.78 -4.57 3.80
CA VAL A 115 -8.97 -4.23 2.60
C VAL A 115 -7.69 -3.49 3.01
N ILE A 116 -7.80 -2.52 3.92
CA ILE A 116 -6.64 -1.81 4.47
C ILE A 116 -5.72 -2.80 5.21
N GLY A 117 -6.27 -3.67 6.05
CA GLY A 117 -5.50 -4.70 6.76
C GLY A 117 -4.70 -5.61 5.82
N PHE A 118 -5.34 -6.08 4.74
CA PHE A 118 -4.67 -6.85 3.68
C PHE A 118 -3.53 -6.06 3.02
N SER A 119 -3.79 -4.82 2.62
CA SER A 119 -2.77 -3.96 1.99
C SER A 119 -1.59 -3.70 2.94
N SER A 120 -1.86 -3.36 4.20
CA SER A 120 -0.83 -3.12 5.21
C SER A 120 0.03 -4.35 5.46
N PHE A 121 -0.57 -5.54 5.57
CA PHE A 121 0.18 -6.78 5.72
C PHE A 121 1.09 -7.02 4.51
N SER A 122 0.58 -6.88 3.28
CA SER A 122 1.37 -7.11 2.06
C SER A 122 2.59 -6.17 2.01
N VAL A 123 2.42 -4.90 2.39
CA VAL A 123 3.51 -3.93 2.44
C VAL A 123 4.53 -4.27 3.54
N LEU A 124 4.08 -4.63 4.74
CA LEU A 124 4.96 -5.06 5.84
C LEU A 124 5.75 -6.33 5.49
N PHE A 125 5.10 -7.28 4.80
CA PHE A 125 5.75 -8.49 4.32
C PHE A 125 6.81 -8.16 3.26
N TYR A 126 6.48 -7.32 2.28
CA TYR A 126 7.44 -6.84 1.28
C TYR A 126 8.67 -6.19 1.93
N TYR A 127 8.47 -5.32 2.93
CA TYR A 127 9.58 -4.71 3.67
C TYR A 127 10.36 -5.71 4.52
N SER A 128 9.72 -6.73 5.07
CA SER A 128 10.41 -7.82 5.78
C SER A 128 11.38 -8.57 4.84
N VAL A 129 10.93 -8.89 3.63
CA VAL A 129 11.78 -9.51 2.59
C VAL A 129 12.93 -8.57 2.19
N ALA A 130 12.67 -7.27 2.05
CA ALA A 130 13.71 -6.29 1.77
C ALA A 130 14.77 -6.23 2.88
N HIS A 131 14.37 -6.25 4.15
CA HIS A 131 15.29 -6.29 5.29
C HIS A 131 16.10 -7.59 5.34
N LEU A 132 15.49 -8.74 5.07
CA LEU A 132 16.19 -10.02 4.92
C LEU A 132 17.22 -9.98 3.79
N SER A 133 16.86 -9.38 2.66
CA SER A 133 17.76 -9.25 1.50
C SER A 133 18.96 -8.34 1.82
N ALA A 134 18.74 -7.26 2.56
CA ALA A 134 19.81 -6.40 3.08
C ALA A 134 20.73 -7.10 4.10
N LEU A 135 20.25 -8.15 4.77
CA LEU A 135 21.10 -8.98 5.62
C LEU A 135 22.06 -9.85 4.81
N GLY A 136 21.63 -10.31 3.63
CA GLY A 136 22.42 -11.10 2.69
C GLY A 136 23.45 -10.31 1.88
N GLN A 137 23.45 -8.98 1.93
CA GLN A 137 24.40 -8.15 1.19
C GLN A 137 25.86 -8.36 1.65
N PRO A 138 26.83 -8.44 0.70
CA PRO A 138 28.26 -8.47 1.01
C PRO A 138 28.69 -7.27 1.87
N ALA A 139 29.72 -7.45 2.69
CA ALA A 139 30.18 -6.41 3.61
C ALA A 139 30.59 -5.11 2.88
N GLU A 140 31.13 -5.23 1.67
CA GLU A 140 31.59 -4.12 0.83
C GLU A 140 30.47 -3.21 0.31
N GLN A 141 29.25 -3.74 0.14
CA GLN A 141 28.09 -3.01 -0.39
C GLN A 141 27.12 -2.55 0.71
N ARG A 142 27.45 -2.84 1.96
CA ARG A 142 26.56 -2.61 3.10
C ARG A 142 26.72 -1.17 3.60
N PHE A 143 25.72 -0.33 3.33
CA PHE A 143 25.67 1.05 3.80
C PHE A 143 25.22 1.23 5.26
N LEU A 144 24.55 0.22 5.83
CA LEU A 144 23.96 0.30 7.17
C LEU A 144 24.46 -0.83 8.10
N PRO A 145 24.62 -0.57 9.41
CA PRO A 145 25.03 -1.60 10.37
C PRO A 145 24.00 -2.74 10.43
N ARG A 146 24.47 -3.97 10.70
CA ARG A 146 23.64 -5.20 10.70
C ARG A 146 22.44 -5.15 11.64
N PHE A 147 22.53 -4.41 12.73
CA PHE A 147 21.43 -4.28 13.69
C PHE A 147 20.20 -3.58 13.09
N LEU A 148 20.37 -2.60 12.19
CA LEU A 148 19.24 -1.85 11.64
C LEU A 148 18.28 -2.72 10.80
N PRO A 149 18.78 -3.53 9.84
CA PRO A 149 17.91 -4.47 9.10
C PRO A 149 17.26 -5.53 10.00
N VAL A 150 17.95 -6.02 11.04
CA VAL A 150 17.35 -6.96 12.00
C VAL A 150 16.22 -6.30 12.77
N LEU A 151 16.43 -5.08 13.28
CA LEU A 151 15.41 -4.32 14.00
C LEU A 151 14.20 -4.05 13.10
N GLY A 152 14.43 -3.60 11.86
CA GLY A 152 13.36 -3.34 10.89
C GLY A 152 12.56 -4.59 10.56
N LEU A 153 13.22 -5.73 10.37
CA LEU A 153 12.57 -7.03 10.18
C LEU A 153 11.68 -7.39 11.37
N VAL A 154 12.21 -7.32 12.59
CA VAL A 154 11.46 -7.65 13.81
C VAL A 154 10.25 -6.74 13.96
N LEU A 155 10.40 -5.43 13.76
CA LEU A 155 9.29 -4.48 13.82
C LEU A 155 8.23 -4.75 12.75
N CYS A 156 8.63 -5.04 11.51
CA CYS A 156 7.68 -5.37 10.44
C CYS A 156 6.88 -6.63 10.77
N LEU A 157 7.54 -7.68 11.27
CA LEU A 157 6.88 -8.93 11.67
C LEU A 157 5.96 -8.75 12.86
N LEU A 158 6.39 -8.00 13.89
CA LEU A 158 5.56 -7.68 15.05
C LEU A 158 4.30 -6.92 14.64
N LEU A 159 4.44 -5.90 13.81
CA LEU A 159 3.30 -5.15 13.28
C LEU A 159 2.40 -6.03 12.43
N ALA A 160 2.96 -6.88 11.57
CA ALA A 160 2.20 -7.78 10.72
C ALA A 160 1.34 -8.78 11.51
N VAL A 161 1.87 -9.32 12.62
CA VAL A 161 1.12 -10.21 13.53
C VAL A 161 0.12 -9.45 14.38
N SER A 162 0.37 -8.16 14.64
CA SER A 162 -0.53 -7.30 15.42
C SER A 162 -1.74 -6.80 14.61
N VAL A 163 -1.78 -7.01 13.28
CA VAL A 163 -2.93 -6.63 12.45
C VAL A 163 -4.13 -7.52 12.83
N PRO A 164 -5.22 -6.96 13.38
CA PRO A 164 -6.38 -7.75 13.77
C PRO A 164 -7.15 -8.29 12.56
N GLY A 165 -7.82 -9.43 12.76
CA GLY A 165 -8.77 -10.00 11.81
C GLY A 165 -8.18 -11.04 10.83
N PRO A 166 -8.97 -11.46 9.82
CA PRO A 166 -8.58 -12.51 8.87
C PRO A 166 -7.49 -12.06 7.87
N ALA A 167 -7.10 -10.79 7.89
CA ALA A 167 -6.17 -10.19 6.94
C ALA A 167 -4.83 -10.95 6.86
N VAL A 168 -4.31 -11.45 7.98
CA VAL A 168 -3.06 -12.24 8.00
C VAL A 168 -3.23 -13.55 7.24
N ILE A 169 -4.33 -14.28 7.50
CA ILE A 169 -4.59 -15.58 6.88
C ILE A 169 -4.85 -15.41 5.38
N VAL A 170 -5.71 -14.45 5.02
CA VAL A 170 -6.06 -14.15 3.62
C VAL A 170 -4.83 -13.70 2.84
N SER A 171 -4.03 -12.79 3.40
CA SER A 171 -2.79 -12.33 2.76
C SER A 171 -1.77 -13.46 2.59
N THR A 172 -1.60 -14.30 3.61
CA THR A 172 -0.67 -15.43 3.55
C THR A 172 -1.13 -16.45 2.51
N ALA A 173 -2.42 -16.76 2.45
CA ALA A 173 -2.99 -17.65 1.44
C ALA A 173 -2.78 -17.09 0.03
N ILE A 174 -3.05 -15.80 -0.18
CA ILE A 174 -2.84 -15.14 -1.48
C ILE A 174 -1.36 -15.19 -1.88
N LEU A 175 -0.44 -14.87 -0.96
CA LEU A 175 0.99 -14.96 -1.23
C LEU A 175 1.44 -16.37 -1.59
N LEU A 176 0.96 -17.39 -0.87
CA LEU A 176 1.23 -18.79 -1.19
C LEU A 176 0.70 -19.15 -2.59
N THR A 177 -0.53 -18.77 -2.91
CA THR A 177 -1.09 -19.01 -4.25
C THR A 177 -0.31 -18.27 -5.33
N ALA A 178 0.16 -17.05 -5.09
CA ALA A 178 0.97 -16.28 -6.04
C ALA A 178 2.34 -16.94 -6.27
N VAL A 179 2.98 -17.46 -5.22
CA VAL A 179 4.25 -18.20 -5.33
C VAL A 179 4.05 -19.50 -6.13
N VAL A 180 2.96 -20.22 -5.86
CA VAL A 180 2.60 -21.45 -6.59
C VAL A 180 2.31 -21.14 -8.04
N ALA A 181 1.49 -20.12 -8.34
CA ALA A 181 1.20 -19.68 -9.69
C ALA A 181 2.47 -19.26 -10.44
N ARG A 182 3.37 -18.50 -9.81
CA ARG A 182 4.68 -18.15 -10.41
C ARG A 182 5.49 -19.39 -10.74
N ARG A 183 5.47 -20.43 -9.89
CA ARG A 183 6.14 -21.70 -10.21
C ARG A 183 5.50 -22.41 -11.41
N TYR A 184 4.18 -22.47 -11.50
CA TYR A 184 3.49 -23.06 -12.64
C TYR A 184 3.80 -22.33 -13.96
N PHE A 185 3.64 -21.00 -14.00
CA PHE A 185 3.93 -20.22 -15.21
C PHE A 185 5.41 -20.23 -15.61
N ARG A 186 6.34 -20.41 -14.65
CA ARG A 186 7.77 -20.55 -14.94
C ARG A 186 8.12 -21.92 -15.53
N VAL A 187 7.35 -22.97 -15.21
CA VAL A 187 7.52 -24.32 -15.75
C VAL A 187 7.02 -24.40 -17.21
N GLU A 188 6.01 -23.63 -17.58
CA GLU A 188 5.44 -23.62 -18.94
C GLU A 188 6.25 -22.82 -19.96
N SER A 189 7.23 -22.04 -19.49
CA SER A 189 8.14 -21.23 -20.33
C SER A 189 9.52 -21.89 -20.56
N ASN A 190 9.69 -23.16 -20.18
CA ASN A 190 10.93 -23.94 -20.33
C ASN A 190 10.68 -25.15 -21.23
#